data_AF-A0A5C4PL42-F1
#
_entry.id   AF-A0A5C4PL42-F1
#
_cell.length_a   1.000
_cell.length_b   1.000
_cell.length_c   1.000
_cell.angle_alpha   90.00
_cell.angle_beta   90.00
_cell.angle_gamma   90.00
#
_symmetry.space_group_name_H-M   'P 1'
#
loop_
_entity.id
_entity.type
_entity.pdbx_description
1 polymer ?
#
loop_
_entity_poly.entity_id
_entity_poly.type
_entity_poly.pdbx_seq_one_letter_code
_entity_poly.pdbx_strand_id
1 'polypeptide(L)'
;MKRSLLVTSLTALCAASAVAETAVSVNQATTPESIQNIAHPTAPPQKVEESGQSAVKPLQVSRAQLLASPQLTQDWLNLALQQRNAELINQFLAIYRTFAQHDPILVRFAEATLAQLAQDYPLAISRFREILAVNPDLNPVRIELAKSLFHDRQDNAARDQFEKAKSAVGVPVPVVKLIDSYLDALQQRRGWQSSFSAYYLRDSNINNTSSKREIENTGFVKGD
;
A
#
# COMPACT_ATOMS: atom_id res chain seq x y z
N MET A 1 72.12 -38.07 29.89
CA MET A 1 71.29 -38.51 28.75
C MET A 1 69.84 -38.12 29.01
N LYS A 2 69.20 -37.47 28.01
CA LYS A 2 67.76 -37.22 27.80
C LYS A 2 66.98 -36.38 28.84
N ARG A 3 66.80 -35.09 28.48
CA ARG A 3 65.72 -34.20 28.93
C ARG A 3 64.45 -34.55 28.15
N SER A 4 63.30 -34.68 28.82
CA SER A 4 61.99 -34.77 28.17
C SER A 4 61.21 -33.50 28.48
N LEU A 5 60.92 -32.70 27.45
CA LEU A 5 60.10 -31.50 27.48
C LEU A 5 58.67 -31.89 27.08
N LEU A 6 57.71 -31.73 27.98
CA LEU A 6 56.28 -31.80 27.66
C LEU A 6 55.84 -30.42 27.14
N VAL A 7 55.57 -30.34 25.84
CA VAL A 7 54.93 -29.19 25.21
C VAL A 7 53.43 -29.46 25.20
N THR A 8 52.69 -28.81 26.09
CA THR A 8 51.22 -28.78 26.03
C THR A 8 50.78 -27.64 25.12
N SER A 9 50.46 -27.98 23.87
CA SER A 9 49.86 -27.07 22.90
C SER A 9 48.38 -26.84 23.26
N LEU A 10 48.05 -25.63 23.70
CA LEU A 10 46.68 -25.18 23.91
C LEU A 10 46.10 -24.74 22.56
N THR A 11 45.32 -25.58 21.91
CA THR A 11 44.54 -25.21 20.72
C THR A 11 43.30 -24.44 21.14
N ALA A 12 43.30 -23.13 20.90
CA ALA A 12 42.11 -22.31 20.97
C ALA A 12 41.18 -22.70 19.80
N LEU A 13 40.06 -23.35 20.14
CA LEU A 13 39.00 -23.66 19.19
C LEU A 13 38.18 -22.38 18.96
N CYS A 14 38.54 -21.60 17.94
CA CYS A 14 37.70 -20.51 17.45
C CYS A 14 36.40 -21.10 16.90
N ALA A 15 35.28 -20.85 17.59
CA ALA A 15 33.96 -21.07 17.03
C ALA A 15 33.71 -20.03 15.93
N ALA A 16 33.94 -20.41 14.67
CA ALA A 16 33.44 -19.65 13.54
C ALA A 16 31.92 -19.81 13.51
N SER A 17 31.19 -18.79 13.97
CA SER A 17 29.77 -18.69 13.69
C SER A 17 29.61 -18.52 12.18
N ALA A 18 29.26 -19.60 11.48
CA ALA A 18 28.80 -19.53 10.10
C ALA A 18 27.51 -18.69 10.11
N VAL A 19 27.62 -17.42 9.72
CA VAL A 19 26.45 -16.61 9.37
C VAL A 19 25.88 -17.28 8.15
N ALA A 20 24.79 -18.03 8.31
CA ALA A 20 24.06 -18.57 7.18
C ALA A 20 23.71 -17.41 6.25
N GLU A 21 24.27 -17.39 5.04
CA GLU A 21 23.90 -16.44 3.99
C GLU A 21 22.41 -16.65 3.70
N THR A 22 21.57 -15.85 4.35
CA THR A 22 20.13 -15.94 4.18
C THR A 22 19.83 -15.40 2.77
N ALA A 23 19.60 -16.31 1.84
CA ALA A 23 19.19 -15.96 0.50
C ALA A 23 17.75 -15.45 0.51
N VAL A 24 17.50 -14.32 -0.16
CA VAL A 24 16.14 -13.84 -0.35
C VAL A 24 15.57 -14.62 -1.54
N SER A 25 14.57 -15.46 -1.27
CA SER A 25 13.93 -16.26 -2.31
C SER A 25 12.88 -15.42 -3.02
N VAL A 26 13.12 -15.09 -4.28
CA VAL A 26 12.15 -14.40 -5.13
C VAL A 26 11.84 -15.24 -6.36
N ASN A 27 10.57 -15.33 -6.74
CA ASN A 27 10.13 -16.12 -7.89
C ASN A 27 10.64 -15.47 -9.20
N GLN A 28 10.94 -16.27 -10.23
CA GLN A 28 11.53 -15.73 -11.47
C GLN A 28 10.59 -14.77 -12.25
N ALA A 29 9.26 -14.93 -12.11
CA ALA A 29 8.28 -14.00 -12.68
C ALA A 29 8.29 -12.61 -11.99
N THR A 30 9.10 -12.45 -10.95
CA THR A 30 9.17 -11.30 -10.07
C THR A 30 10.62 -10.80 -9.95
N THR A 31 11.40 -10.77 -11.05
CA THR A 31 12.74 -10.16 -11.06
C THR A 31 12.72 -8.77 -11.73
N PRO A 32 13.65 -7.87 -11.40
CA PRO A 32 13.73 -6.55 -12.05
C PRO A 32 13.94 -6.64 -13.58
N GLU A 33 14.71 -7.64 -14.04
CA GLU A 33 15.00 -7.86 -15.46
C GLU A 33 13.78 -8.34 -16.27
N SER A 34 12.87 -9.11 -15.65
CA SER A 34 11.67 -9.61 -16.34
C SER A 34 10.61 -8.53 -16.60
N ILE A 35 10.74 -7.34 -15.97
CA ILE A 35 9.84 -6.21 -16.17
C ILE A 35 10.25 -5.34 -17.37
N GLN A 36 11.50 -5.45 -17.85
CA GLN A 36 11.97 -4.69 -19.01
C GLN A 36 11.52 -5.28 -20.37
N ASN A 37 10.90 -6.47 -20.38
CA ASN A 37 10.40 -7.07 -21.61
C ASN A 37 9.02 -6.51 -21.98
N ILE A 38 8.97 -5.23 -22.34
CA ILE A 38 7.79 -4.59 -22.94
C ILE A 38 7.59 -5.25 -24.31
N ALA A 39 6.45 -5.89 -24.52
CA ALA A 39 6.09 -6.47 -25.80
C ALA A 39 6.13 -5.38 -26.90
N HIS A 40 7.14 -5.44 -27.77
CA HIS A 40 7.04 -4.86 -29.09
C HIS A 40 6.08 -5.73 -29.91
N PRO A 41 4.96 -5.20 -30.44
CA PRO A 41 4.13 -5.96 -31.35
C PRO A 41 4.89 -6.15 -32.66
N THR A 42 5.62 -7.26 -32.76
CA THR A 42 6.12 -7.78 -34.03
C THR A 42 5.31 -9.03 -34.36
N ALA A 43 4.99 -9.18 -35.65
CA ALA A 43 4.07 -10.10 -36.31
C ALA A 43 4.04 -11.58 -35.79
N PRO A 44 3.00 -12.37 -36.13
CA PRO A 44 2.72 -13.68 -35.52
C PRO A 44 3.92 -14.63 -35.54
N PRO A 45 4.14 -15.43 -34.48
CA PRO A 45 5.33 -16.26 -34.37
C PRO A 45 5.30 -17.39 -35.40
N GLN A 46 6.38 -17.50 -36.18
CA GLN A 46 6.71 -18.76 -36.84
C GLN A 46 7.00 -19.81 -35.76
N LYS A 47 6.33 -20.96 -35.92
CA LYS A 47 6.45 -22.24 -35.22
C LYS A 47 7.69 -22.35 -34.30
N VAL A 48 7.46 -22.23 -32.99
CA VAL A 48 8.46 -22.52 -31.96
C VAL A 48 8.60 -24.04 -31.85
N GLU A 49 9.79 -24.54 -32.15
CA GLU A 49 10.19 -25.91 -31.81
C GLU A 49 10.24 -26.06 -30.28
N GLU A 50 9.54 -27.07 -29.76
CA GLU A 50 9.63 -27.50 -28.36
C GLU A 50 11.05 -27.95 -28.06
N SER A 51 11.86 -27.06 -27.48
CA SER A 51 13.10 -27.43 -26.80
C SER A 51 12.94 -27.19 -25.31
N GLY A 52 12.87 -28.31 -24.58
CA GLY A 52 13.39 -28.47 -23.23
C GLY A 52 12.72 -27.62 -22.14
N GLN A 53 11.93 -28.29 -21.30
CA GLN A 53 11.63 -27.85 -19.94
C GLN A 53 12.94 -27.56 -19.19
N SER A 54 13.41 -26.30 -19.24
CA SER A 54 14.42 -25.81 -18.33
C SER A 54 13.77 -25.70 -16.96
N ALA A 55 14.17 -26.56 -16.04
CA ALA A 55 13.78 -26.49 -14.64
C ALA A 55 14.07 -25.07 -14.10
N VAL A 56 13.00 -24.33 -13.80
CA VAL A 56 13.01 -22.95 -13.29
C VAL A 56 13.68 -22.94 -11.92
N LYS A 57 14.97 -22.57 -11.85
CA LYS A 57 15.72 -22.44 -10.59
C LYS A 57 15.53 -21.03 -10.04
N PRO A 58 14.86 -20.80 -8.89
CA PRO A 58 14.62 -19.43 -8.39
C PRO A 58 15.95 -18.65 -8.34
N LEU A 59 15.95 -17.45 -8.93
CA LEU A 59 17.09 -16.53 -8.82
C LEU A 59 17.16 -16.08 -7.36
N GLN A 60 18.00 -16.77 -6.59
CA GLN A 60 18.25 -16.46 -5.19
C GLN A 60 19.28 -15.35 -5.12
N VAL A 61 18.83 -14.10 -4.93
CA VAL A 61 19.76 -13.00 -4.67
C VAL A 61 20.25 -13.11 -3.25
N SER A 62 21.58 -13.20 -3.08
CA SER A 62 22.15 -13.34 -1.75
C SER A 62 22.17 -11.99 -1.03
N ARG A 63 22.05 -12.03 0.30
CA ARG A 63 22.18 -10.83 1.13
C ARG A 63 23.51 -10.09 0.89
N ALA A 64 24.59 -10.83 0.62
CA ALA A 64 25.89 -10.25 0.31
C ALA A 64 25.86 -9.44 -1.00
N GLN A 65 25.18 -9.93 -2.03
CA GLN A 65 25.00 -9.20 -3.29
C GLN A 65 24.19 -7.92 -3.11
N LEU A 66 23.13 -7.96 -2.31
CA LEU A 66 22.33 -6.78 -1.98
C LEU A 66 23.18 -5.73 -1.26
N LEU A 67 23.90 -6.12 -0.21
CA LEU A 67 24.78 -5.21 0.55
C LEU A 67 25.92 -4.64 -0.29
N ALA A 68 26.37 -5.34 -1.33
CA ALA A 68 27.42 -4.87 -2.22
C ALA A 68 26.93 -3.88 -3.29
N SER A 69 25.62 -3.81 -3.55
CA SER A 69 25.06 -3.03 -4.66
C SER A 69 23.82 -2.20 -4.24
N PRO A 70 23.97 -0.88 -4.08
CA PRO A 70 22.85 0.02 -3.82
C PRO A 70 21.75 -0.04 -4.88
N GLN A 71 22.14 -0.08 -6.17
CA GLN A 71 21.19 -0.12 -7.29
C GLN A 71 20.40 -1.43 -7.29
N LEU A 72 21.07 -2.56 -7.08
CA LEU A 72 20.39 -3.85 -7.03
C LEU A 72 19.35 -3.88 -5.90
N THR A 73 19.73 -3.42 -4.70
CA THR A 73 18.79 -3.33 -3.57
C THR A 73 17.63 -2.40 -3.86
N GLN A 74 17.88 -1.27 -4.52
CA GLN A 74 16.84 -0.34 -4.95
C GLN A 74 15.84 -0.99 -5.91
N ASP A 75 16.33 -1.73 -6.91
CA ASP A 75 15.49 -2.39 -7.91
C ASP A 75 14.59 -3.45 -7.27
N TRP A 76 15.14 -4.23 -6.33
CA TRP A 76 14.37 -5.19 -5.54
C TRP A 76 13.37 -4.53 -4.60
N LEU A 77 13.73 -3.40 -3.99
CA LEU A 77 12.79 -2.62 -3.17
C LEU A 77 11.63 -2.09 -4.02
N ASN A 78 11.91 -1.49 -5.18
CA ASN A 78 10.90 -1.01 -6.13
C ASN A 78 9.95 -2.12 -6.57
N LEU A 79 10.50 -3.30 -6.83
CA LEU A 79 9.72 -4.46 -7.20
C LEU A 79 8.83 -4.97 -6.07
N ALA A 80 9.36 -5.04 -4.85
CA ALA A 80 8.58 -5.39 -3.67
C ALA A 80 7.44 -4.38 -3.41
N LEU A 81 7.69 -3.09 -3.64
CA LEU A 81 6.69 -2.02 -3.55
C LEU A 81 5.59 -2.19 -4.61
N GLN A 82 5.96 -2.48 -5.86
CA GLN A 82 5.00 -2.74 -6.93
C GLN A 82 4.11 -3.95 -6.61
N GLN A 83 4.69 -5.02 -6.06
CA GLN A 83 3.96 -6.22 -5.65
C GLN A 83 3.19 -6.04 -4.34
N ARG A 84 3.43 -4.93 -3.62
CA ARG A 84 2.92 -4.69 -2.27
C ARG A 84 3.21 -5.82 -1.29
N ASN A 85 4.37 -6.44 -1.44
CA ASN A 85 4.80 -7.51 -0.55
C ASN A 85 5.45 -6.91 0.70
N ALA A 86 4.68 -6.77 1.78
CA ALA A 86 5.14 -6.14 3.02
C ALA A 86 6.40 -6.79 3.60
N GLU A 87 6.53 -8.11 3.50
CA GLU A 87 7.69 -8.84 3.99
C GLU A 87 8.95 -8.44 3.21
N LEU A 88 8.89 -8.50 1.88
CA LEU A 88 10.00 -8.13 1.02
C LEU A 88 10.35 -6.63 1.13
N ILE A 89 9.35 -5.75 1.24
CA ILE A 89 9.58 -4.32 1.46
C ILE A 89 10.39 -4.13 2.75
N ASN A 90 9.99 -4.76 3.86
CA ASN A 90 10.73 -4.65 5.12
C ASN A 90 12.18 -5.15 4.99
N GLN A 91 12.38 -6.31 4.34
CA GLN A 91 13.71 -6.88 4.16
C GLN A 91 14.62 -5.96 3.32
N PHE A 92 14.18 -5.53 2.15
CA PHE A 92 15.00 -4.70 1.26
C PHE A 92 15.17 -3.28 1.79
N LEU A 93 14.15 -2.70 2.44
CA LEU A 93 14.24 -1.37 3.06
C LEU A 93 15.28 -1.32 4.18
N ALA A 94 15.37 -2.38 4.99
CA ALA A 94 16.36 -2.47 6.06
C ALA A 94 17.80 -2.43 5.51
N ILE A 95 18.04 -3.10 4.38
CA ILE A 95 19.34 -3.07 3.69
C ILE A 95 19.56 -1.70 3.01
N TYR A 96 18.56 -1.19 2.29
CA TYR A 96 18.65 0.04 1.52
C TYR A 96 19.05 1.26 2.38
N ARG A 97 18.54 1.35 3.61
CA ARG A 97 18.88 2.41 4.56
C ARG A 97 20.36 2.43 4.98
N THR A 98 21.10 1.34 4.81
CA THR A 98 22.52 1.26 5.19
C THR A 98 23.45 1.98 4.21
N PHE A 99 22.98 2.27 2.99
CA PHE A 99 23.77 2.98 1.99
C PHE A 99 23.85 4.48 2.32
N ALA A 100 25.05 5.05 2.24
CA ALA A 100 25.29 6.45 2.60
C ALA A 100 24.53 7.48 1.73
N GLN A 101 24.20 7.12 0.48
CA GLN A 101 23.54 8.00 -0.49
C GLN A 101 22.18 7.44 -0.95
N HIS A 102 21.47 6.73 -0.07
CA HIS A 102 20.12 6.26 -0.39
C HIS A 102 19.15 7.42 -0.62
N ASP A 103 18.15 7.23 -1.47
CA ASP A 103 17.11 8.23 -1.70
C ASP A 103 16.12 8.26 -0.51
N PRO A 104 16.04 9.39 0.25
CA PRO A 104 15.12 9.50 1.36
C PRO A 104 13.64 9.51 0.92
N ILE A 105 13.32 9.86 -0.33
CA ILE A 105 11.95 9.79 -0.86
C ILE A 105 11.52 8.33 -0.99
N LEU A 106 12.37 7.46 -1.56
CA LEU A 106 12.07 6.03 -1.66
C LEU A 106 11.88 5.39 -0.28
N VAL A 107 12.70 5.77 0.71
CA VAL A 107 12.53 5.30 2.10
C VAL A 107 11.15 5.70 2.64
N ARG A 108 10.76 6.98 2.52
CA ARG A 108 9.44 7.42 2.99
C ARG A 108 8.30 6.77 2.22
N PHE A 109 8.46 6.54 0.92
CA PHE A 109 7.44 5.89 0.10
C PHE A 109 7.24 4.43 0.54
N ALA A 110 8.32 3.73 0.87
CA ALA A 110 8.25 2.39 1.43
C ALA A 110 7.58 2.37 2.82
N GLU A 111 7.93 3.30 3.70
CA GLU A 111 7.26 3.45 5.01
C GLU A 111 5.75 3.72 4.87
N ALA A 112 5.38 4.65 3.98
CA ALA A 112 3.99 4.98 3.71
C ALA A 112 3.22 3.75 3.16
N THR A 113 3.85 3.00 2.27
CA THR A 113 3.27 1.78 1.68
C THR A 113 3.09 0.70 2.74
N LEU A 114 4.06 0.49 3.62
CA LEU A 114 3.94 -0.44 4.74
C LEU A 114 2.82 -0.04 5.71
N ALA A 115 2.71 1.24 6.05
CA ALA A 115 1.63 1.76 6.87
C ALA A 115 0.26 1.52 6.21
N GLN A 116 0.14 1.80 4.91
CA GLN A 116 -1.08 1.54 4.15
C GLN A 116 -1.44 0.04 4.12
N LEU A 117 -0.46 -0.86 3.99
CA LEU A 117 -0.68 -2.31 4.03
C LEU A 117 -1.07 -2.81 5.42
N ALA A 118 -0.55 -2.18 6.46
CA ALA A 118 -0.95 -2.41 7.85
C ALA A 118 -2.29 -1.73 8.22
N GLN A 119 -2.92 -1.02 7.28
CA GLN A 119 -4.13 -0.21 7.49
C GLN A 119 -3.96 0.93 8.51
N ASP A 120 -2.71 1.33 8.79
CA ASP A 120 -2.38 2.56 9.51
C ASP A 120 -2.42 3.74 8.53
N TYR A 121 -3.64 4.10 8.13
CA TYR A 121 -3.86 5.19 7.19
C TYR A 121 -3.39 6.55 7.72
N PRO A 122 -3.54 6.91 9.01
CA PRO A 122 -3.00 8.16 9.53
C PRO A 122 -1.49 8.31 9.30
N LEU A 123 -0.70 7.25 9.57
CA LEU A 123 0.74 7.26 9.30
C LEU A 123 1.04 7.32 7.80
N ALA A 124 0.33 6.53 6.98
CA ALA A 124 0.51 6.54 5.53
C ALA A 124 0.24 7.94 4.94
N ILE A 125 -0.85 8.59 5.35
CA ILE A 125 -1.23 9.94 4.94
C ILE A 125 -0.13 10.95 5.29
N SER A 126 0.39 10.88 6.52
CA SER A 126 1.47 11.76 6.97
C SER A 126 2.70 11.60 6.09
N ARG A 127 3.16 10.37 5.84
CA ARG A 127 4.34 10.09 5.02
C ARG A 127 4.16 10.48 3.55
N PHE A 128 3.01 10.21 2.94
CA PHE A 128 2.76 10.65 1.56
C PHE A 128 2.69 12.17 1.42
N ARG A 129 2.13 12.88 2.41
CA ARG A 129 2.15 14.35 2.44
C ARG A 129 3.57 14.90 2.54
N GLU A 130 4.42 14.29 3.36
CA GLU A 130 5.85 14.69 3.45
C GLU A 130 6.56 14.56 2.10
N ILE A 131 6.29 13.47 1.35
CA ILE A 131 6.86 13.29 0.01
C ILE A 131 6.38 14.38 -0.95
N LEU A 132 5.07 14.63 -1.00
CA LEU A 132 4.48 15.64 -1.89
C LEU A 132 4.82 17.08 -1.50
N ALA A 133 5.21 17.33 -0.25
CA ALA A 133 5.73 18.63 0.16
C ALA A 133 7.11 18.92 -0.47
N VAL A 134 7.92 17.87 -0.69
CA VAL A 134 9.24 17.99 -1.35
C VAL A 134 9.10 17.95 -2.86
N ASN A 135 8.31 17.01 -3.38
CA ASN A 135 8.10 16.84 -4.81
C ASN A 135 6.59 16.79 -5.14
N PRO A 136 5.97 17.96 -5.36
CA PRO A 136 4.52 18.07 -5.51
C PRO A 136 3.99 17.44 -6.79
N ASP A 137 4.83 17.16 -7.78
CA ASP A 137 4.41 16.67 -9.10
C ASP A 137 4.40 15.13 -9.20
N LEU A 138 4.72 14.42 -8.12
CA LEU A 138 4.68 12.95 -8.07
C LEU A 138 3.25 12.41 -8.07
N ASN A 139 2.67 12.31 -9.26
CA ASN A 139 1.30 11.84 -9.41
C ASN A 139 1.01 10.45 -8.84
N PRO A 140 1.91 9.44 -8.98
CA PRO A 140 1.72 8.13 -8.34
C PRO A 140 1.58 8.23 -6.81
N VAL A 141 2.37 9.09 -6.17
CA VAL A 141 2.29 9.34 -4.72
C VAL A 141 0.98 10.02 -4.35
N ARG A 142 0.50 10.95 -5.18
CA ARG A 142 -0.81 11.59 -4.99
C ARG A 142 -1.96 10.58 -5.00
N ILE A 143 -1.90 9.59 -5.90
CA ILE A 143 -2.92 8.54 -5.98
C ILE A 143 -2.90 7.67 -4.71
N GLU A 144 -1.73 7.28 -4.21
CA GLU A 144 -1.63 6.53 -2.95
C GLU A 144 -2.10 7.34 -1.73
N LEU A 145 -1.79 8.64 -1.68
CA LEU A 145 -2.36 9.54 -0.68
C LEU A 145 -3.89 9.57 -0.74
N ALA A 146 -4.46 9.72 -1.94
CA ALA A 146 -5.91 9.77 -2.14
C ALA A 146 -6.60 8.47 -1.69
N LYS A 147 -5.99 7.32 -1.97
CA LYS A 147 -6.44 6.00 -1.50
C LYS A 147 -6.41 5.90 0.03
N SER A 148 -5.30 6.32 0.66
CA SER A 148 -5.20 6.32 2.12
C SER A 148 -6.26 7.22 2.77
N LEU A 149 -6.49 8.43 2.23
CA LEU A 149 -7.54 9.34 2.67
C LEU A 149 -8.95 8.74 2.52
N PHE A 150 -9.21 8.03 1.42
CA PHE A 150 -10.49 7.35 1.18
C PHE A 150 -10.78 6.27 2.23
N HIS A 151 -9.76 5.48 2.58
CA HIS A 151 -9.88 4.43 3.59
C HIS A 151 -10.02 4.99 5.00
N ASP A 152 -9.36 6.12 5.30
CA ASP A 152 -9.47 6.87 6.55
C ASP A 152 -10.76 7.70 6.69
N ARG A 153 -11.67 7.62 5.71
CA ARG A 153 -12.94 8.40 5.65
C ARG A 153 -12.75 9.91 5.54
N GLN A 154 -11.58 10.39 5.13
CA GLN A 154 -11.34 11.80 4.78
C GLN A 154 -11.83 12.10 3.36
N ASP A 155 -13.14 11.91 3.14
CA ASP A 155 -13.76 11.81 1.80
C ASP A 155 -13.57 13.06 0.91
N ASN A 156 -13.63 14.26 1.50
CA ASN A 156 -13.43 15.50 0.75
C ASN A 156 -11.97 15.63 0.29
N ALA A 157 -11.02 15.42 1.21
CA ALA A 157 -9.61 15.46 0.88
C ALA A 157 -9.22 14.37 -0.13
N ALA A 158 -9.80 13.16 0.00
CA ALA A 158 -9.60 12.08 -0.96
C ALA A 158 -10.05 12.49 -2.37
N ARG A 159 -11.26 13.04 -2.50
CA ARG A 159 -11.79 13.55 -3.77
C ARG A 159 -10.86 14.60 -4.39
N ASP A 160 -10.44 15.59 -3.61
CA ASP A 160 -9.57 16.65 -4.10
C ASP A 160 -8.24 16.11 -4.66
N GLN A 161 -7.64 15.13 -3.97
CA GLN A 161 -6.41 14.50 -4.45
C GLN A 161 -6.64 13.62 -5.68
N PHE A 162 -7.75 12.89 -5.76
CA PHE A 162 -8.11 12.09 -6.93
C PHE A 162 -8.35 12.95 -8.17
N GLU A 163 -9.12 14.04 -8.06
CA GLU A 163 -9.36 14.97 -9.17
C GLU A 163 -8.06 15.66 -9.62
N LYS A 164 -7.23 16.07 -8.67
CA LYS A 164 -5.89 16.60 -8.98
C LYS A 164 -5.00 15.55 -9.64
N ALA A 165 -5.13 14.27 -9.26
CA ALA A 165 -4.35 13.20 -9.89
C ALA A 165 -4.81 12.89 -11.32
N LYS A 166 -6.12 12.93 -11.55
CA LYS A 166 -6.75 12.69 -12.85
C LYS A 166 -6.45 13.79 -13.87
N SER A 167 -6.29 15.03 -13.41
CA SER A 167 -5.98 16.20 -14.26
C SER A 167 -4.50 16.33 -14.65
N ALA A 168 -3.62 15.47 -14.14
CA ALA A 168 -2.22 15.46 -14.54
C ALA A 168 -2.06 15.09 -16.03
N VAL A 169 -1.00 15.59 -16.66
CA VAL A 169 -0.70 15.31 -18.07
C VAL A 169 -0.30 13.84 -18.25
N GLY A 170 -0.83 13.18 -19.29
CA GLY A 170 -0.37 11.85 -19.70
C GLY A 170 -0.77 10.71 -18.76
N VAL A 171 -1.81 10.87 -17.94
CA VAL A 171 -2.30 9.80 -17.04
C VAL A 171 -2.80 8.61 -17.89
N PRO A 172 -2.28 7.39 -17.70
CA PRO A 172 -2.72 6.22 -18.46
C PRO A 172 -4.21 5.91 -18.27
N VAL A 173 -4.89 5.46 -19.32
CA VAL A 173 -6.33 5.13 -19.29
C VAL A 173 -6.71 4.18 -18.14
N PRO A 174 -5.95 3.11 -17.82
CA PRO A 174 -6.27 2.25 -16.67
C PRO A 174 -6.25 3.00 -15.34
N VAL A 175 -5.35 3.98 -15.18
CA VAL A 175 -5.26 4.81 -13.97
C VAL A 175 -6.44 5.77 -13.88
N VAL A 176 -6.86 6.36 -15.00
CA VAL A 176 -8.07 7.20 -15.03
C VAL A 176 -9.29 6.40 -14.58
N LYS A 177 -9.49 5.18 -15.11
CA LYS A 177 -10.61 4.31 -14.71
C LYS A 177 -10.57 3.92 -13.22
N LEU A 178 -9.36 3.68 -12.69
CA LEU A 178 -9.17 3.42 -11.27
C LEU A 178 -9.62 4.62 -10.44
N ILE A 179 -9.19 5.83 -10.81
CA ILE A 179 -9.56 7.07 -10.12
C ILE A 179 -11.07 7.30 -10.18
N ASP A 180 -11.69 7.12 -11.35
CA ASP A 180 -13.14 7.26 -11.54
C ASP A 180 -13.92 6.32 -10.61
N SER A 181 -13.47 5.08 -10.46
CA SER A 181 -14.10 4.12 -9.55
C SER A 181 -14.09 4.58 -8.09
N TYR A 182 -13.01 5.23 -7.65
CA TYR A 182 -12.95 5.82 -6.30
C TYR A 182 -13.84 7.06 -6.17
N LEU A 183 -13.88 7.92 -7.19
CA LEU A 183 -14.73 9.11 -7.20
C LEU A 183 -16.22 8.74 -7.16
N ASP A 184 -16.63 7.71 -7.90
CA ASP A 184 -17.98 7.17 -7.88
C ASP A 184 -18.35 6.62 -6.50
N ALA A 185 -17.44 5.86 -5.86
CA ALA A 185 -17.65 5.35 -4.51
C ALA A 185 -17.81 6.48 -3.48
N LEU A 186 -17.03 7.56 -3.61
CA LEU A 186 -17.15 8.77 -2.77
C LEU A 186 -18.47 9.50 -3.00
N GLN A 187 -18.95 9.58 -4.25
CA GLN A 187 -20.22 10.20 -4.61
C GLN A 187 -21.40 9.43 -4.01
N GLN A 188 -21.39 8.10 -4.14
CA GLN A 188 -22.43 7.24 -3.55
C GLN A 188 -22.46 7.41 -2.03
N ARG A 189 -21.31 7.32 -1.34
CA ARG A 189 -21.22 7.48 0.12
C ARG A 189 -21.84 8.81 0.59
N ARG A 190 -21.60 9.91 -0.12
CA ARG A 190 -22.17 11.23 0.19
C ARG A 190 -23.70 11.28 0.02
N GLY A 191 -24.23 10.59 -0.99
CA GLY A 191 -25.67 10.48 -1.23
C GLY A 191 -26.41 9.81 -0.05
N TRP A 192 -25.83 8.73 0.49
CA TRP A 192 -26.36 8.03 1.67
C TRP A 192 -26.30 8.88 2.95
N GLN A 193 -25.21 9.63 3.17
CA GLN A 193 -25.12 10.54 4.34
C GLN A 193 -26.18 11.65 4.26
N SER A 194 -26.45 12.15 3.05
CA SER A 194 -27.48 13.17 2.81
C SER A 194 -28.89 12.63 3.03
N SER A 195 -29.20 11.42 2.55
CA SER A 195 -30.51 10.80 2.77
C SER A 195 -30.78 10.50 4.25
N PHE A 196 -29.77 10.07 5.01
CA PHE A 196 -29.89 9.91 6.47
C PHE A 196 -30.13 11.24 7.19
N SER A 197 -29.41 12.31 6.81
CA SER A 197 -29.63 13.65 7.39
C SER A 197 -31.05 14.18 7.13
N ALA A 198 -31.61 13.93 5.94
CA ALA A 198 -32.99 14.31 5.61
C ALA A 198 -34.03 13.46 6.34
N TYR A 199 -33.74 12.18 6.60
CA TYR A 199 -34.61 11.29 7.38
C TYR A 199 -34.63 11.70 8.86
N TYR A 200 -33.48 12.00 9.46
CA TYR A 200 -33.40 12.48 10.84
C TYR A 200 -34.11 13.84 11.04
N LEU A 201 -34.05 14.73 10.05
CA LEU A 201 -34.83 15.99 10.06
C LEU A 201 -36.35 15.78 9.90
N ARG A 202 -36.81 14.59 9.47
CA ARG A 202 -38.24 14.26 9.33
C ARG A 202 -38.83 13.50 10.51
N ASP A 203 -38.01 12.92 11.39
CA ASP A 203 -38.48 12.14 12.55
C ASP A 203 -38.87 12.98 13.78
N SER A 204 -39.06 14.30 13.63
CA SER A 204 -39.73 15.14 14.63
C SER A 204 -41.23 15.28 14.35
N ASN A 205 -41.92 14.23 13.89
CA ASN A 205 -43.38 14.25 13.81
C ASN A 205 -43.99 13.72 15.11
N ILE A 206 -44.20 14.69 15.99
CA ILE A 206 -44.94 14.61 17.24
C ILE A 206 -46.27 13.91 16.96
N ASN A 207 -46.48 12.83 17.70
CA ASN A 207 -47.76 12.16 17.83
C ASN A 207 -48.78 13.17 18.40
N ASN A 208 -49.54 13.85 17.54
CA ASN A 208 -50.71 14.63 17.95
C ASN A 208 -51.81 14.55 16.88
N THR A 209 -52.29 13.32 16.67
CA THR A 209 -53.65 13.02 16.22
C THR A 209 -54.57 13.11 17.44
N SER A 210 -55.81 13.59 17.41
CA SER A 210 -56.61 14.34 16.44
C SER A 210 -57.80 14.91 17.24
N SER A 211 -58.35 16.02 16.76
CA SER A 211 -59.57 16.63 17.26
C SER A 211 -60.84 15.82 16.91
N LYS A 212 -61.82 15.87 17.85
CA LYS A 212 -63.28 15.59 17.74
C LYS A 212 -63.72 14.12 17.90
N ARG A 213 -64.84 13.77 18.56
CA ARG A 213 -66.06 14.52 18.97
C ARG A 213 -66.69 13.83 20.20
N GLU A 214 -67.14 14.63 21.15
CA GLU A 214 -68.48 14.60 21.77
C GLU A 214 -69.08 13.23 22.17
N ILE A 215 -69.20 13.00 23.49
CA ILE A 215 -70.24 12.16 24.08
C ILE A 215 -71.12 13.08 24.91
N GLU A 216 -72.25 13.49 24.34
CA GLU A 216 -73.38 14.01 25.11
C GLU A 216 -73.98 12.85 25.90
N ASN A 217 -73.91 12.93 27.23
CA ASN A 217 -74.89 12.29 28.09
C ASN A 217 -75.35 13.33 29.12
N THR A 218 -76.65 13.51 29.15
CA THR A 218 -77.35 14.75 29.47
C THR A 218 -77.38 15.03 30.97
N GLY A 219 -76.97 16.24 31.35
CA GLY A 219 -77.02 16.73 32.73
C GLY A 219 -77.41 18.19 32.78
N PHE A 220 -78.71 18.49 32.69
CA PHE A 220 -79.25 19.77 33.13
C PHE A 220 -79.98 19.56 34.45
N VAL A 221 -79.62 20.35 35.47
CA VAL A 221 -80.55 21.25 36.16
C VAL A 221 -79.79 22.54 36.50
N LYS A 222 -80.31 23.67 36.02
CA LYS A 222 -80.00 25.02 36.51
C LYS A 222 -80.80 25.21 37.80
N GLY A 223 -80.15 25.55 38.90
CA GLY A 223 -80.84 25.88 40.14
C GLY A 223 -81.78 27.08 39.95
N ASP A 224 -82.92 27.04 40.63
CA ASP A 224 -83.79 28.20 40.84
C ASP A 224 -83.05 29.34 41.55
#